data_AF-A0A3C0THX0-F1
#
_entry.id   AF-A0A3C0THX0-F1
#
_cell.length_a   1.000
_cell.length_b   1.000
_cell.length_c   1.000
_cell.angle_alpha   90.00
_cell.angle_beta   90.00
_cell.angle_gamma   90.00
#
_symmetry.space_group_name_H-M   'P 1'
#
loop_
_entity.id
_entity.type
_entity.pdbx_description
1 polymer ?
#
loop_
_entity_poly.entity_id
_entity_poly.type
_entity_poly.pdbx_seq_one_letter_code
_entity_poly.pdbx_strand_id
1 'polypeptide(L)' 'GYKFEQLVLDMIHMMDSCLPFEVDREREFAPIKNPTGVDSVESARQLCKLNGIEL' A
#
# COMPACT_ATOMS: atom_id res chain seq x y z
N GLY A 1 11.52 -15.81 21.70
CA GLY A 1 10.06 -15.81 21.80
C GLY A 1 9.48 -15.81 20.40
N TYR A 2 8.27 -16.35 20.22
CA TYR A 2 7.61 -16.38 18.91
C TYR A 2 6.47 -15.35 18.88
N LYS A 3 6.28 -14.70 17.73
CA LYS A 3 5.12 -13.84 17.45
C LYS A 3 4.32 -14.53 16.35
N PHE A 4 3.06 -14.83 16.64
CA PHE A 4 2.11 -15.35 15.67
C PHE A 4 1.17 -14.22 15.27
N GLU A 5 0.89 -14.08 13.98
CA GLU A 5 0.04 -13.04 13.43
C GLU A 5 -0.96 -13.66 12.44
N GLN A 6 -2.17 -13.12 12.39
CA GLN A 6 -3.16 -13.39 11.35
C GLN A 6 -3.19 -12.19 10.40
N LEU A 7 -3.37 -12.43 9.10
CA LEU A 7 -3.39 -11.39 8.09
C LEU A 7 -4.84 -11.08 7.70
N VAL A 8 -5.14 -9.82 7.39
CA VAL A 8 -6.47 -9.40 6.91
C VAL A 8 -6.87 -10.16 5.65
N LEU A 9 -5.90 -10.52 4.80
CA LEU A 9 -6.09 -11.28 3.56
C LEU A 9 -6.60 -12.71 3.82
N ASP A 10 -6.37 -13.29 5.00
CA ASP A 10 -6.82 -14.65 5.32
C ASP A 10 -8.36 -14.75 5.24
N MET A 11 -9.06 -13.63 5.47
CA MET A 11 -10.52 -13.53 5.41
C MET A 11 -11.11 -13.65 4.00
N ILE A 12 -10.32 -13.51 2.93
CA ILE A 12 -10.82 -13.60 1.56
C ILE A 12 -11.49 -14.96 1.30
N HIS A 13 -10.99 -16.04 1.91
CA HIS A 13 -11.57 -17.38 1.77
C HIS A 13 -12.98 -17.52 2.34
N MET A 14 -13.40 -16.59 3.21
CA MET A 14 -14.74 -16.56 3.79
C MET A 14 -15.74 -15.76 2.95
N MET A 15 -15.29 -15.10 1.88
CA MET A 15 -16.16 -14.28 1.02
C MET A 15 -16.79 -15.15 -0.07
N ASP A 16 -18.11 -15.02 -0.26
CA ASP A 16 -18.84 -15.72 -1.34
C ASP A 16 -18.38 -15.28 -2.75
N SER A 17 -17.85 -14.06 -2.86
CA SER A 17 -17.31 -13.51 -4.11
C SER A 17 -16.14 -12.57 -3.82
N CYS A 18 -15.11 -12.62 -4.67
CA CYS A 18 -13.96 -11.70 -4.64
C CYS A 18 -13.51 -11.42 -6.08
N LEU A 19 -13.46 -10.14 -6.47
CA LEU A 19 -13.00 -9.72 -7.79
C LEU A 19 -11.73 -8.87 -7.65
N PRO A 20 -10.57 -9.33 -8.12
CA PRO A 20 -9.36 -8.52 -8.19
C PRO A 20 -9.53 -7.34 -9.15
N PHE A 21 -8.93 -6.20 -8.80
CA PHE A 21 -8.92 -5.00 -9.65
C PHE A 21 -7.49 -4.47 -9.79
N GLU A 22 -7.02 -4.40 -11.03
CA GLU A 22 -5.69 -3.89 -11.36
C GLU A 22 -5.70 -2.35 -11.46
N VAL A 23 -4.63 -1.73 -10.98
CA VAL A 23 -4.50 -0.28 -10.95
C VAL A 23 -3.09 0.17 -11.33
N ASP A 24 -2.97 1.44 -11.73
CA ASP A 24 -1.69 2.10 -11.92
C ASP A 24 -1.05 2.40 -10.55
N ARG A 25 0.06 1.71 -10.26
CA ARG A 25 0.79 1.85 -9.00
C ARG A 25 1.19 3.30 -8.72
N GLU A 26 1.66 4.03 -9.74
CA GLU A 26 2.19 5.38 -9.54
C GLU A 26 1.10 6.38 -9.16
N ARG A 27 -0.16 6.04 -9.43
CA ARG A 27 -1.32 6.88 -9.11
C ARG A 27 -1.99 6.47 -7.80
N GLU A 28 -2.06 5.18 -7.52
CA GLU A 28 -2.88 4.63 -6.44
C GLU A 28 -2.09 4.16 -5.20
N PHE A 29 -0.76 4.02 -5.28
CA PHE A 29 0.01 3.34 -4.22
C PHE A 29 1.34 4.01 -3.84
N ALA A 30 1.34 4.69 -2.68
CA ALA A 30 2.50 5.36 -2.08
C ALA A 30 2.72 4.97 -0.60
N PRO A 31 3.20 3.74 -0.30
CA PRO A 31 3.33 3.26 1.07
C PRO A 31 4.50 3.93 1.81
N ILE A 32 4.37 4.06 3.14
CA ILE A 32 5.43 4.52 4.04
C ILE A 32 5.76 3.39 5.01
N LYS A 33 6.93 2.78 4.84
CA LYS A 33 7.43 1.64 5.61
C LYS A 33 8.79 1.91 6.23
N ASN A 34 9.58 2.75 5.58
CA ASN A 34 10.96 3.01 5.96
C ASN A 34 11.15 4.49 6.36
N PRO A 35 12.12 4.79 7.24
CA PRO A 35 12.45 6.17 7.58
C PRO A 35 12.94 7.00 6.39
N THR A 36 13.70 6.38 5.47
CA THR A 36 14.31 7.03 4.30
C THR A 36 14.44 6.04 3.15
N GLY A 37 14.55 6.53 1.90
CA GLY A 37 14.78 5.70 0.72
C GLY A 37 13.48 5.24 0.04
N VAL A 38 13.41 3.97 -0.33
CA VAL A 38 12.20 3.41 -0.97
C VAL A 38 11.10 3.21 0.07
N ASP A 39 9.85 3.49 -0.30
CA ASP A 39 8.69 3.43 0.60
C ASP A 39 8.91 4.28 1.87
N SER A 40 9.47 5.48 1.71
CA SER A 40 9.62 6.49 2.76
C SER A 40 8.74 7.71 2.54
N VAL A 41 8.69 8.60 3.53
CA VAL A 41 7.96 9.87 3.44
C VAL A 41 8.42 10.70 2.25
N GLU A 42 9.72 10.74 1.95
CA GLU A 42 10.25 11.47 0.79
C GLU A 42 9.74 10.88 -0.52
N SER A 43 9.79 9.55 -0.67
CA SER A 43 9.32 8.87 -1.88
C SER A 43 7.82 9.05 -2.10
N ALA A 44 7.01 8.97 -1.04
CA ALA A 44 5.57 9.16 -1.11
C ALA A 44 5.21 10.60 -1.50
N ARG A 45 5.88 11.60 -0.91
CA ARG A 45 5.67 13.02 -1.26
C ARG A 45 5.98 13.30 -2.72
N GLN A 46 7.03 12.70 -3.27
CA GLN A 46 7.36 12.85 -4.68
C GLN A 46 6.25 12.28 -5.57
N LEU A 47 5.73 11.09 -5.24
CA LEU A 47 4.61 10.50 -5.96
C LEU A 47 3.35 11.37 -5.90
N CYS A 48 3.02 11.94 -4.74
CA CYS A 48 1.88 12.87 -4.60
C CYS A 48 2.03 14.10 -5.49
N LYS A 49 3.23 14.70 -5.54
CA LYS A 49 3.51 15.85 -6.43
C LYS A 49 3.38 15.50 -7.91
N LEU A 50 3.86 14.32 -8.32
CA LEU A 50 3.70 13.84 -9.70
C LEU A 50 2.22 13.68 -10.09
N ASN A 51 1.38 13.32 -9.12
CA ASN A 51 -0.07 13.23 -9.30
C ASN A 51 -0.81 14.56 -9.11
N GLY A 52 -0.11 15.68 -8.97
CA GLY A 52 -0.72 17.01 -8.84
C GLY A 52 -1.40 17.27 -7.48
N ILE A 53 -1.06 16.50 -6.45
CA ILE A 53 -1.58 16.69 -5.09
C ILE A 53 -0.76 17.78 -4.38
N GLU A 54 -1.44 18.81 -3.88
CA GLU A 54 -0.85 19.86 -3.05
C GLU A 54 -0.67 19.35 -1.60
N LEU A 55 0.52 19.57 -1.01
CA LEU A 55 0.97 18.95 0.25
C LEU A 55 1.22 19.99 1.35
#